data_AF-A0A6L9QX88-F1
#
_entry.id   AF-A0A6L9QX88-F1
#
_cell.length_a   1.000
_cell.length_b   1.000
_cell.length_c   1.000
_cell.angle_alpha   90.00
_cell.angle_beta   90.00
_cell.angle_gamma   90.00
#
_symmetry.space_group_name_H-M   'P 1'
#
loop_
_entity.id
_entity.type
_entity.pdbx_description
1 polymer ?
#
loop_
_entity_poly.entity_id
_entity_poly.type
_entity_poly.pdbx_seq_one_letter_code
_entity_poly.pdbx_strand_id
1 'polypeptide(L)'
;RREFAESDLSRALRAVVDQPEFVGTITARGAGEGAEVLDELSSAAAKVAYARNFYNDAVSQARIARRKLLIRVLPLAGRAPLPDFFEIDDDPPGI
;
A
#
# COMPACT_ATOMS: atom_id res chain seq x y z
N ARG A 1 1.45 -15.24 7.00
CA ARG A 1 1.64 -16.10 5.80
C ARG A 1 1.01 -15.49 4.55
N ARG A 2 -0.16 -14.85 4.66
CA ARG A 2 -0.82 -14.14 3.55
C ARG A 2 -0.09 -12.83 3.15
N GLU A 3 0.32 -12.04 4.14
CA GLU A 3 1.08 -10.78 3.95
C GLU A 3 2.37 -10.98 3.14
N PHE A 4 3.13 -12.05 3.42
CA PHE A 4 4.34 -12.39 2.65
C PHE A 4 4.03 -12.71 1.19
N ALA A 5 2.95 -13.44 0.91
CA ALA A 5 2.56 -13.78 -0.45
C ALA A 5 2.05 -12.55 -1.24
N GLU A 6 1.33 -11.65 -0.57
CA GLU A 6 0.86 -10.39 -1.16
C GLU A 6 2.05 -9.45 -1.46
N SER A 7 3.04 -9.38 -0.55
CA SER A 7 4.25 -8.59 -0.76
C SER A 7 5.15 -9.15 -1.89
N ASP A 8 5.28 -10.48 -1.98
CA ASP A 8 6.00 -11.12 -3.09
C ASP A 8 5.30 -10.89 -4.44
N LEU A 9 3.97 -10.86 -4.47
CA LEU A 9 3.19 -10.51 -5.65
C LEU A 9 3.42 -9.06 -6.08
N SER A 10 3.34 -8.09 -5.16
CA SER A 10 3.63 -6.67 -5.45
C SER A 10 5.04 -6.49 -6.01
N ARG A 11 6.03 -7.19 -5.44
CA ARG A 11 7.42 -7.19 -5.92
C ARG A 11 7.56 -7.78 -7.32
N ALA A 12 6.94 -8.93 -7.56
CA ALA A 12 6.97 -9.59 -8.87
C ALA A 12 6.28 -8.75 -9.95
N LEU A 13 5.13 -8.14 -9.63
CA LEU A 13 4.42 -7.25 -10.55
C LEU A 13 5.26 -6.03 -10.89
N ARG A 14 5.88 -5.38 -9.90
CA ARG A 14 6.79 -4.24 -10.13
C ARG A 14 7.96 -4.61 -11.04
N ALA A 15 8.63 -5.73 -10.77
CA ALA A 15 9.76 -6.20 -11.57
C ALA A 15 9.41 -6.55 -13.02
N VAL A 16 8.14 -6.90 -13.29
CA VAL A 16 7.65 -7.19 -14.65
C VAL A 16 7.20 -5.90 -15.34
N VAL A 17 6.47 -5.03 -14.63
CA VAL A 17 5.90 -3.80 -15.18
C VAL A 17 6.97 -2.73 -15.47
N ASP A 18 8.01 -2.64 -14.65
CA ASP A 18 9.13 -1.69 -14.85
C ASP A 18 10.04 -2.08 -16.04
N GLN A 19 9.76 -3.19 -16.73
CA GLN A 19 10.50 -3.56 -17.94
C GLN A 19 10.09 -2.62 -19.10
N PRO A 20 11.05 -1.98 -19.79
CA PRO A 20 10.78 -0.88 -20.72
C PRO A 20 9.87 -1.24 -21.90
N GLU A 21 9.79 -2.52 -22.26
CA GLU A 21 8.99 -3.02 -23.38
C GLU A 21 7.69 -3.72 -22.95
N PHE A 22 7.50 -4.00 -21.65
CA PHE A 22 6.39 -4.83 -21.19
C PHE A 22 5.04 -4.14 -21.40
N VAL A 23 4.92 -2.89 -20.94
CA VAL A 23 3.70 -2.07 -21.12
C VAL A 23 3.38 -1.89 -22.61
N GLY A 24 4.38 -1.58 -23.43
CA GLY A 24 4.22 -1.46 -24.89
C GLY A 24 3.76 -2.76 -25.55
N THR A 25 4.30 -3.90 -25.11
CA THR A 25 3.94 -5.23 -25.64
C THR A 25 2.52 -5.63 -25.26
N ILE A 26 2.11 -5.36 -24.01
CA ILE A 26 0.76 -5.68 -23.52
C ILE A 26 -0.28 -4.77 -24.18
N THR A 27 -0.01 -3.47 -24.31
CA THR A 27 -0.91 -2.52 -24.98
C THR A 27 -1.04 -2.80 -26.48
N ALA A 28 0.02 -3.27 -27.14
CA ALA A 28 -0.02 -3.70 -28.54
C ALA A 28 -0.74 -5.05 -28.77
N ARG A 29 -1.05 -5.80 -27.70
CA ARG A 29 -1.64 -7.14 -27.79
C ARG A 29 -3.16 -7.07 -27.72
N GLY A 30 -3.81 -7.50 -28.79
CA GLY A 30 -5.28 -7.57 -28.87
C GLY A 30 -5.93 -6.19 -29.11
N ALA A 31 -7.25 -6.19 -29.32
CA ALA A 31 -8.03 -5.01 -29.70
C ALA A 31 -8.26 -4.01 -28.55
N GLY A 32 -7.25 -3.73 -27.73
CA GLY A 32 -7.31 -2.79 -26.61
C GLY A 32 -7.46 -3.42 -25.21
N GLU A 33 -7.76 -4.72 -25.11
CA GLU A 33 -7.94 -5.43 -23.82
C GLU A 33 -6.70 -5.32 -22.91
N GLY A 34 -5.49 -5.34 -23.46
CA GLY A 34 -4.26 -5.21 -22.67
C GLY A 34 -4.10 -3.84 -22.00
N ALA A 35 -4.60 -2.77 -22.63
CA ALA A 35 -4.56 -1.43 -22.05
C ALA A 35 -5.56 -1.29 -20.89
N GLU A 36 -6.75 -1.88 -21.02
CA GLU A 36 -7.77 -1.88 -19.96
C GLU A 36 -7.28 -2.62 -18.71
N VAL A 37 -6.62 -3.78 -18.89
CA VAL A 37 -6.06 -4.55 -17.76
C VAL A 37 -4.94 -3.78 -17.04
N LEU A 38 -4.09 -3.04 -17.77
CA LEU A 38 -3.04 -2.22 -17.16
C LEU A 38 -3.63 -1.02 -16.41
N ASP A 39 -4.68 -0.40 -16.94
CA ASP A 39 -5.39 0.67 -16.25
C ASP A 39 -6.05 0.17 -14.95
N GLU A 40 -6.71 -0.99 -15.00
CA GLU A 40 -7.27 -1.64 -13.82
C GLU A 40 -6.19 -1.97 -12.78
N LEU A 41 -5.06 -2.51 -13.21
CA LEU A 41 -3.91 -2.80 -12.36
C LEU A 41 -3.38 -1.53 -11.68
N SER A 42 -3.24 -0.44 -12.42
CA SER A 42 -2.79 0.85 -11.89
C SER A 42 -3.75 1.41 -10.83
N SER A 43 -5.06 1.33 -11.10
CA SER A 43 -6.11 1.78 -10.18
C SER A 43 -6.12 0.96 -8.89
N ALA A 44 -5.95 -0.36 -9.00
CA ALA A 44 -5.87 -1.26 -7.86
C ALA A 44 -4.62 -0.96 -7.01
N ALA A 45 -3.44 -0.82 -7.64
CA ALA A 45 -2.19 -0.50 -6.95
C ALA A 45 -2.27 0.84 -6.21
N ALA A 46 -2.84 1.87 -6.84
CA ALA A 46 -3.05 3.17 -6.20
C ALA A 46 -3.93 3.06 -4.95
N LYS A 47 -5.05 2.34 -5.02
CA LYS A 47 -5.95 2.12 -3.87
C LYS A 47 -5.26 1.43 -2.71
N VAL A 48 -4.43 0.42 -2.97
CA VAL A 48 -3.64 -0.28 -1.94
C VAL A 48 -2.65 0.66 -1.27
N ALA A 49 -1.89 1.43 -2.06
CA ALA A 49 -0.95 2.42 -1.52
C ALA A 49 -1.66 3.48 -0.66
N TYR A 50 -2.83 3.96 -1.08
CA TYR A 50 -3.65 4.87 -0.27
C TYR A 50 -4.11 4.25 1.05
N ALA A 51 -4.60 3.02 1.04
CA ALA A 51 -5.03 2.33 2.26
C ALA A 51 -3.88 2.14 3.26
N ARG A 52 -2.68 1.78 2.77
CA ARG A 52 -1.47 1.67 3.57
C ARG A 52 -1.10 3.00 4.23
N ASN A 53 -1.05 4.09 3.45
CA ASN A 53 -0.73 5.41 3.98
C ASN A 53 -1.77 5.88 5.00
N PHE A 54 -3.07 5.69 4.73
CA PHE A 54 -4.12 6.04 5.66
C PHE A 54 -4.00 5.30 7.01
N TYR A 55 -3.73 3.98 6.96
CA TYR A 55 -3.50 3.21 8.17
C TYR A 55 -2.27 3.71 8.94
N ASN A 56 -1.15 3.93 8.24
CA ASN A 56 0.09 4.42 8.84
C ASN A 56 -0.07 5.82 9.45
N ASP A 57 -0.85 6.68 8.81
CA ASP A 57 -1.21 8.00 9.34
C ASP A 57 -2.05 7.87 10.60
N ALA A 58 -3.05 6.99 10.63
CA ALA A 58 -3.84 6.72 11.83
C ALA A 58 -2.96 6.23 12.99
N VAL A 59 -2.00 5.33 12.72
CA VAL A 59 -1.01 4.85 13.71
C VAL A 59 -0.13 6.00 14.19
N SER A 60 0.37 6.84 13.29
CA SER A 60 1.19 8.01 13.60
C SER A 60 0.44 9.00 14.51
N GLN A 61 -0.80 9.33 14.15
CA GLN A 61 -1.66 10.22 14.95
C GLN A 61 -1.96 9.63 16.33
N ALA A 62 -2.23 8.33 16.43
CA ALA A 62 -2.43 7.66 17.71
C ALA A 62 -1.18 7.70 18.60
N ARG A 63 0.02 7.53 18.02
CA ARG A 63 1.30 7.62 18.75
C ARG A 63 1.60 9.05 19.20
N ILE A 64 1.36 10.05 18.34
CA ILE A 64 1.52 11.47 18.69
C ILE A 64 0.55 11.85 19.81
N ALA A 65 -0.72 11.45 19.70
CA ALA A 65 -1.74 11.72 20.71
C ALA A 65 -1.37 11.13 22.08
N ARG A 66 -0.90 9.89 22.14
CA ARG A 66 -0.46 9.25 23.41
C ARG A 66 0.75 9.90 24.08
N ARG A 67 1.54 10.68 23.34
CA ARG A 67 2.64 11.47 23.92
C ARG A 67 2.16 12.77 24.60
N LYS A 68 0.92 13.21 24.35
CA LYS A 68 0.38 14.45 24.93
C LYS A 68 0.07 14.26 26.42
N LEU A 69 0.50 15.23 27.24
CA LEU A 69 0.28 15.25 28.69
C LEU A 69 -1.19 15.06 29.07
N LEU A 70 -2.14 15.64 28.33
CA LEU A 70 -3.58 15.50 28.59
C LEU A 70 -4.08 14.05 28.53
N ILE A 71 -3.59 13.21 27.61
CA ILE A 71 -3.97 11.78 27.49
C ILE A 71 -3.21 10.91 28.52
N ARG A 72 -2.13 11.44 29.08
CA ARG A 72 -1.34 10.78 30.14
C ARG A 72 -1.89 11.10 31.53
N VAL A 73 -2.47 12.28 31.71
CA VAL A 73 -3.07 12.77 32.96
C VAL A 73 -4.55 12.35 33.06
N LEU A 74 -5.29 12.38 31.95
CA LEU A 74 -6.62 11.80 31.86
C LEU A 74 -6.48 10.40 31.24
N PRO A 75 -6.97 9.30 31.85
CA PRO A 75 -6.76 7.93 31.39
C PRO A 75 -7.60 7.59 30.14
N LEU A 76 -7.53 8.44 29.11
CA LEU A 76 -8.26 8.35 27.85
C LEU A 76 -7.74 7.22 26.96
N ALA A 77 -6.53 6.72 27.20
CA ALA A 77 -5.94 5.59 26.48
C ALA A 77 -6.41 4.22 26.99
N GLY A 78 -7.04 4.16 28.17
CA GLY A 78 -7.55 2.91 28.76
C GLY A 78 -6.51 1.77 28.78
N ARG A 79 -6.93 0.59 28.27
CA ARG A 79 -6.12 -0.66 28.18
C ARG A 79 -5.65 -0.98 26.75
N ALA A 80 -5.81 -0.05 25.81
CA ALA A 80 -5.51 -0.33 24.42
C ALA A 80 -3.98 -0.48 24.23
N PRO A 81 -3.50 -1.58 23.60
CA PRO A 81 -2.08 -1.78 23.34
C PRO A 81 -1.50 -0.70 22.42
N LEU A 82 -0.16 -0.55 22.39
CA LEU A 82 0.49 0.36 21.44
C LEU A 82 0.25 -0.13 20.01
N PRO A 83 -0.18 0.76 19.08
CA PRO A 83 -0.31 0.38 17.68
C PRO A 83 1.10 0.18 17.10
N ASP A 84 1.31 -0.98 16.48
CA ASP A 84 2.52 -1.30 15.74
C ASP A 84 2.35 -0.87 14.27
N PHE A 85 3.46 -0.48 13.62
CA PHE A 85 3.45 -0.11 12.20
C PHE A 85 3.26 -1.35 11.33
N PHE A 86 2.41 -1.24 10.32
CA PHE A 86 2.18 -2.30 9.35
C PHE A 86 3.20 -2.18 8.21
N GLU A 87 4.27 -2.97 8.27
CA GLU A 87 5.28 -3.06 7.21
C GLU A 87 4.83 -4.04 6.12
N ILE A 88 4.11 -3.53 5.11
CA ILE A 88 3.98 -4.19 3.80
C ILE A 88 4.75 -3.39 2.75
N ASP A 89 5.52 -4.10 1.92
CA ASP A 89 6.35 -3.60 0.84
C ASP A 89 5.51 -3.37 -0.44
N ASP A 90 4.68 -2.31 -0.42
CA ASP A 90 3.73 -1.93 -1.49
C ASP A 90 4.16 -0.65 -2.24
N ASP A 91 5.42 -0.52 -2.64
CA ASP A 91 5.81 0.61 -3.49
C ASP A 91 5.13 0.53 -4.88
N PRO A 92 4.53 1.63 -5.37
CA PRO A 92 3.89 1.61 -6.67
C PRO A 92 4.95 1.44 -7.79
N PRO A 93 4.67 0.64 -8.84
CA PRO A 93 5.52 0.59 -10.02
C PRO A 93 5.55 1.95 -10.74
N GLY A 94 6.69 2.26 -11.35
CA GLY A 94 6.89 3.51 -12.09
C GLY A 94 6.34 3.37 -13.51
N ILE A 95 5.02 3.36 -13.65
CA ILE A 95 4.32 3.43 -14.94
C ILE A 95 4.01 4.87 -15.35
#